data_AF-A0AAQ1KDY2-F1
#
_entry.id   AF-A0AAQ1KDY2-F1
#
_cell.length_a   1.000
_cell.length_b   1.000
_cell.length_c   1.000
_cell.angle_alpha   90.00
_cell.angle_beta   90.00
_cell.angle_gamma   90.00
#
_symmetry.space_group_name_H-M   'P 1'
#
loop_
_entity.id
_entity.type
_entity.pdbx_description
1 polymer ?
#
loop_
_entity_poly.entity_id
_entity_poly.type
_entity_poly.pdbx_seq_one_letter_code
_entity_poly.pdbx_strand_id
1 'polypeptide(L)'
;MVGIDPARFIHTITFSAALFAIPLVAIGLYFIVLLGMAFLFLYLMFVTLPNEETKLLIYPWYKAGVVPRYRGLTAFAQVGSVIVLSIVAFHWYQNNQKAYWDTVQDWSRSFLYTFETFEKAPCKLEKGQRVAFLDGDRVLVASKAGEAITFKVTQCVAPVDGM
;
A
#
# COMPACT_ATOMS: atom_id res chain seq x y z
N MET A 1 22.83 -1.37 17.17
CA MET A 1 22.03 -0.59 16.21
C MET A 1 22.29 0.88 16.48
N VAL A 2 22.71 1.65 15.47
CA VAL A 2 22.90 3.10 15.62
C VAL A 2 21.56 3.75 15.30
N GLY A 3 20.96 4.43 16.28
CA GLY A 3 19.75 5.21 16.08
C GLY A 3 20.06 6.45 15.24
N ILE A 4 19.25 6.69 14.20
CA ILE A 4 19.28 7.89 13.38
C ILE A 4 18.05 8.70 13.77
N ASP A 5 18.20 10.00 14.01
CA ASP A 5 17.05 10.87 14.26
C ASP A 5 16.23 11.04 12.96
N PRO A 6 14.98 10.53 12.90
CA PRO A 6 14.14 10.64 11.72
C PRO A 6 13.78 12.09 11.38
N ALA A 7 13.87 13.04 12.33
CA ALA A 7 13.57 14.45 12.07
C ALA A 7 14.50 15.09 11.01
N ARG A 8 15.67 14.52 10.77
CA ARG A 8 16.63 14.97 9.74
C ARG A 8 16.18 14.67 8.31
N PHE A 9 15.19 13.79 8.12
CA PHE A 9 14.72 13.31 6.81
C PHE A 9 13.21 13.53 6.64
N ILE A 10 12.75 14.72 7.02
CA ILE A 10 11.31 15.04 7.07
C ILE A 10 10.64 14.98 5.69
N HIS A 11 11.37 15.26 4.59
CA HIS A 11 10.80 15.20 3.24
C HIS A 11 10.66 13.75 2.78
N THR A 12 11.63 12.88 3.06
CA THR A 12 11.51 11.43 2.78
C THR A 12 10.38 10.80 3.59
N ILE A 13 10.23 11.17 4.87
CA ILE A 13 9.11 10.68 5.70
C ILE A 13 7.77 11.16 5.14
N THR A 14 7.66 12.43 4.78
CA THR A 14 6.43 12.98 4.20
C THR A 14 6.11 12.33 2.86
N PHE A 15 7.13 12.08 2.02
CA PHE A 15 6.99 11.41 0.73
C PHE A 15 6.50 9.96 0.90
N SER A 16 7.15 9.18 1.76
CA SER A 16 6.73 7.80 2.06
C SER A 16 5.31 7.75 2.64
N ALA A 17 4.96 8.68 3.55
CA ALA A 17 3.60 8.81 4.07
C ALA A 17 2.58 9.14 2.95
N ALA A 18 2.93 10.02 2.02
CA ALA A 18 2.08 10.34 0.88
C ALA A 18 1.87 9.14 -0.05
N LEU A 19 2.90 8.28 -0.22
CA LEU A 19 2.75 7.05 -1.00
C LEU A 19 1.69 6.12 -0.40
N PHE A 20 1.58 6.04 0.94
CA PHE A 20 0.52 5.26 1.61
C PHE A 20 -0.88 5.84 1.44
N ALA A 21 -1.02 7.13 1.13
CA ALA A 21 -2.34 7.72 0.85
C ALA A 21 -2.93 7.21 -0.48
N ILE A 22 -2.07 6.91 -1.47
CA ILE A 22 -2.48 6.43 -2.80
C ILE A 22 -3.30 5.13 -2.72
N PRO A 23 -2.84 4.04 -2.07
CA PRO A 23 -3.63 2.82 -1.95
C PRO A 23 -4.89 3.05 -1.14
N LEU A 24 -4.90 3.97 -0.16
CA LEU A 24 -6.12 4.28 0.61
C LEU A 24 -7.23 4.84 -0.28
N VAL A 25 -6.88 5.80 -1.14
CA VAL A 25 -7.81 6.37 -2.13
C VAL A 25 -8.22 5.32 -3.16
N ALA A 26 -7.27 4.50 -3.63
CA ALA A 26 -7.54 3.44 -4.60
C ALA A 26 -8.49 2.37 -4.02
N ILE A 27 -8.32 2.00 -2.75
CA ILE A 27 -9.22 1.09 -2.02
C ILE A 27 -10.62 1.70 -1.93
N GLY A 28 -10.74 2.98 -1.59
CA GLY A 28 -12.02 3.68 -1.55
C GLY A 28 -12.75 3.66 -2.91
N LEU A 29 -12.04 3.99 -3.99
CA LEU A 29 -12.57 3.92 -5.36
C LEU A 29 -12.94 2.49 -5.76
N TYR A 30 -12.11 1.51 -5.41
CA TYR A 30 -12.39 0.10 -5.65
C TYR A 30 -13.68 -0.36 -4.95
N PHE A 31 -13.89 0.03 -3.69
CA PHE A 31 -15.14 -0.26 -2.98
C PHE A 31 -16.36 0.38 -3.65
N ILE A 32 -16.24 1.63 -4.13
CA ILE A 32 -17.34 2.29 -4.87
C ILE A 32 -17.68 1.51 -6.14
N VAL A 33 -16.68 1.12 -6.92
CA VAL A 33 -16.88 0.34 -8.15
C VAL A 33 -17.45 -1.04 -7.85
N LEU A 34 -16.94 -1.73 -6.83
CA LEU A 34 -17.42 -3.04 -6.40
C LEU A 34 -18.88 -2.98 -5.95
N LEU A 35 -19.25 -1.99 -5.12
CA LEU A 35 -20.64 -1.76 -4.71
C LEU A 35 -21.53 -1.43 -5.90
N GLY A 36 -21.07 -0.58 -6.83
CA GLY A 36 -21.79 -0.24 -8.05
C GLY A 36 -22.04 -1.46 -8.94
N MET A 37 -21.02 -2.29 -9.16
CA MET A 37 -21.13 -3.54 -9.92
C MET A 37 -22.03 -4.55 -9.23
N ALA A 38 -21.92 -4.71 -7.91
CA ALA A 38 -22.79 -5.61 -7.15
C ALA A 38 -24.25 -5.16 -7.24
N PHE A 39 -24.51 -3.85 -7.10
CA PHE A 39 -25.85 -3.30 -7.22
C PHE A 39 -26.42 -3.49 -8.63
N LEU A 40 -25.63 -3.20 -9.67
CA LEU A 40 -26.02 -3.42 -11.06
C LEU A 40 -26.31 -4.90 -11.33
N PHE A 41 -25.47 -5.80 -10.83
CA PHE A 41 -25.65 -7.24 -10.97
C PHE A 41 -26.95 -7.72 -10.31
N LEU A 42 -27.22 -7.28 -9.07
CA LEU A 42 -28.46 -7.59 -8.37
C LEU A 42 -29.68 -7.04 -9.12
N TYR A 43 -29.59 -5.79 -9.61
CA TYR A 43 -30.64 -5.19 -10.42
C TYR A 43 -30.93 -6.00 -11.70
N LEU A 44 -29.89 -6.35 -12.46
CA LEU A 44 -30.02 -7.15 -13.67
C LEU A 44 -30.59 -8.55 -13.38
N MET A 45 -30.15 -9.19 -12.30
CA MET A 45 -30.70 -10.49 -11.89
C MET A 45 -32.18 -10.36 -11.52
N PHE A 46 -32.57 -9.29 -10.83
CA PHE A 46 -33.98 -9.04 -10.47
C PHE A 46 -34.88 -8.85 -11.69
N VAL A 47 -34.41 -8.12 -12.71
CA VAL A 47 -35.16 -7.87 -13.95
C VAL A 47 -35.24 -9.12 -14.85
N THR A 48 -34.15 -9.90 -14.94
CA THR A 48 -34.06 -11.04 -15.87
C THR A 48 -34.72 -12.32 -15.34
N LEU A 49 -34.93 -12.46 -14.04
CA LEU A 49 -35.62 -13.61 -13.46
C LEU A 49 -37.10 -13.66 -13.92
N PRO A 50 -37.54 -14.74 -14.60
CA PRO A 50 -38.91 -14.82 -15.11
C PRO A 50 -39.94 -15.27 -14.06
N ASN A 51 -39.51 -16.02 -13.02
CA ASN A 51 -40.40 -16.63 -12.04
C ASN A 51 -40.43 -15.87 -10.71
N GLU A 52 -41.63 -15.52 -10.23
CA GLU A 52 -41.87 -14.87 -8.93
C GLU A 52 -41.35 -15.69 -7.74
N GLU A 53 -41.47 -17.03 -7.78
CA GLU A 53 -40.98 -17.90 -6.70
C GLU A 53 -39.45 -17.84 -6.55
N THR A 54 -38.72 -17.75 -7.67
CA THR A 54 -37.26 -17.63 -7.66
C THR A 54 -36.81 -16.25 -7.17
N LYS A 55 -37.57 -15.19 -7.51
CA LYS A 55 -37.33 -13.84 -6.97
C LYS A 55 -37.53 -13.79 -5.47
N LEU A 56 -38.58 -14.45 -4.95
CA LEU A 56 -38.84 -14.57 -3.50
C LEU A 56 -37.76 -15.38 -2.77
N LEU A 57 -37.15 -16.36 -3.45
CA LEU A 57 -36.06 -17.15 -2.89
C LEU A 57 -34.77 -16.32 -2.73
N ILE A 58 -34.41 -15.53 -3.74
CA ILE A 58 -33.16 -14.76 -3.77
C ILE A 58 -33.31 -13.39 -3.08
N TYR A 59 -34.49 -12.78 -3.19
CA TYR A 59 -34.87 -11.49 -2.61
C TYR A 59 -36.09 -11.61 -1.69
N PRO A 60 -35.96 -12.29 -0.54
CA PRO A 60 -37.10 -12.53 0.36
C PRO A 60 -37.68 -11.25 0.96
N TRP A 61 -36.94 -10.13 0.90
CA TRP A 61 -37.32 -8.82 1.40
C TRP A 61 -38.13 -7.99 0.38
N TYR A 62 -38.22 -8.41 -0.89
CA TYR A 62 -38.89 -7.62 -1.94
C TYR A 62 -40.42 -7.57 -1.76
N LYS A 63 -41.02 -8.60 -1.16
CA LYS A 63 -42.48 -8.70 -0.97
C LYS A 63 -42.82 -8.95 0.50
N ALA A 64 -43.43 -7.97 1.15
CA ALA A 64 -43.85 -8.09 2.54
C ALA A 64 -44.95 -9.14 2.72
N GLY A 65 -44.85 -9.96 3.76
CA GLY A 65 -45.88 -10.94 4.14
C GLY A 65 -45.76 -12.33 3.49
N VAL A 66 -44.78 -12.57 2.62
CA VAL A 66 -44.57 -13.88 1.98
C VAL A 66 -43.30 -14.52 2.54
N VAL A 67 -43.43 -15.70 3.17
CA VAL A 67 -42.28 -16.44 3.70
C VAL A 67 -41.72 -17.34 2.60
N PRO A 68 -40.42 -17.25 2.28
CA PRO A 68 -39.80 -18.11 1.25
C PRO A 68 -39.83 -19.58 1.70
N ARG A 69 -40.13 -20.48 0.74
CA ARG A 69 -40.30 -21.93 0.96
C ARG A 69 -39.09 -22.61 1.63
N TYR A 70 -37.87 -22.10 1.42
CA TYR A 70 -36.62 -22.65 1.95
C TYR A 70 -35.78 -21.64 2.75
N ARG A 71 -36.41 -20.93 3.70
CA ARG A 71 -35.78 -19.86 4.51
C ARG A 71 -34.44 -20.24 5.16
N GLY A 72 -34.29 -21.46 5.66
CA GLY A 72 -33.04 -21.91 6.30
C GLY A 72 -31.89 -22.06 5.31
N LEU A 73 -32.16 -22.70 4.17
CA LEU A 73 -31.15 -22.94 3.13
C LEU A 73 -30.66 -21.62 2.51
N THR A 74 -31.56 -20.66 2.28
CA THR A 74 -31.18 -19.34 1.77
C THR A 74 -30.34 -18.55 2.77
N ALA A 75 -30.63 -18.64 4.07
CA ALA A 75 -29.80 -18.01 5.10
C ALA A 75 -28.39 -18.62 5.16
N PHE A 76 -28.27 -19.95 5.10
CA PHE A 76 -26.97 -20.62 5.05
C PHE A 76 -26.17 -20.24 3.81
N ALA A 77 -26.81 -20.17 2.64
CA ALA A 77 -26.17 -19.76 1.41
C ALA A 77 -25.66 -18.30 1.47
N GLN A 78 -26.43 -17.40 2.07
CA GLN A 78 -26.04 -16.00 2.27
C GLN A 78 -24.85 -15.84 3.22
N VAL A 79 -24.85 -16.56 4.35
CA VAL A 79 -23.73 -16.50 5.31
C VAL A 79 -22.49 -17.17 4.70
N GLY A 80 -22.67 -18.31 4.03
CA GLY A 80 -21.59 -19.02 3.37
C GLY A 80 -20.91 -18.19 2.28
N SER A 81 -21.68 -17.46 1.46
CA SER A 81 -21.11 -16.61 0.41
C SER A 81 -20.29 -15.45 0.98
N VAL A 82 -20.73 -14.82 2.08
CA VAL A 82 -19.97 -13.76 2.75
C VAL A 82 -18.65 -14.30 3.32
N ILE A 83 -18.67 -15.49 3.93
CA ILE A 83 -17.46 -16.13 4.47
C ILE A 83 -16.47 -16.42 3.34
N VAL A 84 -16.93 -17.03 2.24
CA VAL A 84 -16.07 -17.35 1.09
C VAL A 84 -15.47 -16.09 0.48
N LEU A 85 -16.28 -15.03 0.27
CA LEU A 85 -15.79 -13.76 -0.24
C LEU A 85 -14.74 -13.13 0.67
N SER A 86 -14.95 -13.19 1.98
CA SER A 86 -14.01 -12.66 2.98
C SER A 86 -12.67 -13.41 2.95
N ILE A 87 -12.70 -14.74 2.82
CA ILE A 87 -11.50 -15.58 2.72
C ILE A 87 -10.72 -15.26 1.45
N VAL A 88 -11.40 -15.17 0.31
CA VAL A 88 -10.77 -14.85 -0.98
C VAL A 88 -10.13 -13.45 -0.94
N ALA A 89 -10.84 -12.46 -0.40
CA ALA A 89 -10.33 -11.10 -0.26
C ALA A 89 -9.09 -11.05 0.66
N PHE A 90 -9.11 -11.79 1.77
CA PHE A 90 -8.00 -11.86 2.72
C PHE A 90 -6.74 -12.48 2.10
N HIS A 91 -6.88 -13.61 1.40
CA HIS A 91 -5.76 -14.25 0.71
C HIS A 91 -5.18 -13.37 -0.40
N TRP A 92 -6.05 -12.69 -1.17
CA TRP A 92 -5.61 -11.74 -2.19
C TRP A 92 -4.80 -10.59 -1.58
N TYR A 93 -5.25 -10.03 -0.45
CA TYR A 93 -4.56 -8.96 0.25
C TYR A 93 -3.17 -9.41 0.71
N GLN A 94 -3.08 -10.56 1.40
CA GLN A 94 -1.79 -11.06 1.90
C GLN A 94 -0.77 -11.27 0.78
N ASN A 95 -1.20 -11.79 -0.37
CA ASN A 95 -0.30 -12.11 -1.47
C ASN A 95 0.28 -10.85 -2.16
N ASN A 96 -0.49 -9.75 -2.18
CA ASN A 96 -0.09 -8.52 -2.88
C ASN A 96 0.55 -7.47 -1.94
N GLN A 97 0.39 -7.61 -0.62
CA GLN A 97 0.93 -6.64 0.34
C GLN A 97 2.45 -6.50 0.21
N LYS A 98 3.20 -7.61 0.11
CA LYS A 98 4.67 -7.58 0.08
C LYS A 98 5.23 -6.78 -1.09
N ALA A 99 4.71 -7.00 -2.30
CA ALA A 99 5.17 -6.31 -3.50
C ALA A 99 5.01 -4.79 -3.41
N TYR A 100 3.92 -4.33 -2.79
CA TYR A 100 3.71 -2.91 -2.55
C TYR A 100 4.70 -2.33 -1.54
N TRP A 101 4.96 -3.03 -0.42
CA TRP A 101 5.96 -2.59 0.57
C TRP A 101 7.36 -2.47 -0.03
N ASP A 102 7.77 -3.46 -0.84
CA ASP A 102 9.07 -3.44 -1.52
C ASP A 102 9.17 -2.22 -2.47
N THR A 103 8.10 -1.93 -3.22
CA THR A 103 8.04 -0.77 -4.13
C THR A 103 8.11 0.56 -3.37
N VAL A 104 7.35 0.72 -2.29
CA VAL A 104 7.38 1.94 -1.46
C VAL A 104 8.77 2.14 -0.87
N GLN A 105 9.41 1.06 -0.42
CA GLN A 105 10.75 1.11 0.13
C GLN A 105 11.77 1.54 -0.93
N ASP A 106 11.72 0.99 -2.14
CA ASP A 106 12.66 1.34 -3.21
C ASP A 106 12.47 2.78 -3.71
N TRP A 107 11.23 3.25 -3.83
CA TRP A 107 10.94 4.64 -4.16
C TRP A 107 11.41 5.60 -3.07
N SER A 108 11.21 5.24 -1.79
CA SER A 108 11.67 6.04 -0.66
C SER A 108 13.20 6.11 -0.60
N ARG A 109 13.91 5.00 -0.85
CA ARG A 109 15.37 4.97 -0.97
C ARG A 109 15.87 5.86 -2.11
N SER A 110 15.21 5.79 -3.27
CA SER A 110 15.54 6.63 -4.43
C SER A 110 15.31 8.11 -4.15
N PHE A 111 14.22 8.44 -3.47
CA PHE A 111 13.90 9.80 -3.05
C PHE A 111 14.96 10.34 -2.08
N LEU A 112 15.29 9.57 -1.04
CA LEU A 112 16.33 9.93 -0.05
C LEU A 112 17.68 10.21 -0.74
N TYR A 113 18.12 9.30 -1.62
CA TYR A 113 19.36 9.48 -2.40
C TYR A 113 19.31 10.72 -3.31
N THR A 114 18.16 11.00 -3.92
CA THR A 114 18.07 12.05 -4.94
C THR A 114 17.95 13.45 -4.33
N PHE A 115 17.15 13.59 -3.27
CA PHE A 115 16.72 14.89 -2.75
C PHE A 115 17.31 15.27 -1.39
N GLU A 116 17.69 14.30 -0.57
CA GLU A 116 18.18 14.56 0.79
C GLU A 116 19.66 14.20 1.00
N THR A 117 20.36 13.75 -0.05
CA THR A 117 21.82 13.56 -0.03
C THR A 117 22.52 14.45 -1.05
N PHE A 118 23.72 14.90 -0.71
CA PHE A 118 24.51 15.86 -1.49
C PHE A 118 25.74 15.19 -2.11
N GLU A 119 26.04 15.52 -3.37
CA GLU A 119 27.26 15.08 -4.07
C GLU A 119 28.50 15.86 -3.65
N LYS A 120 28.32 17.10 -3.18
CA LYS A 120 29.40 17.98 -2.72
C LYS A 120 29.29 18.17 -1.21
N ALA A 121 30.29 17.71 -0.49
CA ALA A 121 30.35 17.77 0.96
C ALA A 121 31.81 17.90 1.43
N PRO A 122 32.06 18.39 2.65
CA PRO A 122 33.40 18.49 3.22
C PRO A 122 33.97 17.12 3.64
N CYS A 123 33.40 16.00 3.17
CA CYS A 123 33.86 14.65 3.44
C CYS A 123 34.49 14.06 2.18
N LYS A 124 35.48 13.18 2.32
CA LYS A 124 36.02 12.42 1.18
C LYS A 124 34.95 11.48 0.60
N LEU A 125 34.43 11.80 -0.58
CA LEU A 125 33.43 10.99 -1.30
C LEU A 125 34.04 10.36 -2.55
N GLU A 126 33.69 9.10 -2.83
CA GLU A 126 34.02 8.45 -4.10
C GLU A 126 33.01 8.82 -5.20
N LYS A 127 33.38 8.57 -6.46
CA LYS A 127 32.51 8.88 -7.60
C LYS A 127 31.21 8.09 -7.51
N GLY A 128 30.07 8.80 -7.47
CA GLY A 128 28.74 8.18 -7.34
C GLY A 128 28.29 7.97 -5.89
N GLN A 129 29.06 8.45 -4.91
CA GLN A 129 28.60 8.56 -3.52
C GLN A 129 27.99 9.93 -3.26
N ARG A 130 26.97 9.93 -2.41
CA ARG A 130 26.33 11.12 -1.89
C ARG A 130 26.24 11.03 -0.37
N VAL A 131 26.07 12.16 0.30
CA VAL A 131 26.06 12.19 1.75
C VAL A 131 24.94 13.05 2.32
N ALA A 132 24.33 12.57 3.40
CA ALA A 132 23.49 13.38 4.27
C ALA A 132 24.16 13.54 5.63
N PHE A 133 24.09 14.76 6.18
CA PHE A 133 24.67 15.06 7.48
C PHE A 133 23.74 14.62 8.61
N LEU A 134 24.30 13.94 9.61
CA LEU A 134 23.62 13.57 10.84
C LEU A 134 24.18 14.42 12.00
N ASP A 135 23.72 14.16 13.22
CA ASP A 135 24.23 14.85 14.40
C ASP A 135 25.68 14.47 14.73
N GLY A 136 26.48 15.50 15.01
CA GLY A 136 27.92 15.42 15.29
C GLY A 136 28.73 15.21 14.01
N ASP A 137 29.82 14.45 14.12
CA ASP A 137 30.70 14.13 12.98
C ASP A 137 30.21 12.94 12.15
N ARG A 138 28.96 12.51 12.34
CA ARG A 138 28.38 11.34 11.65
C ARG A 138 27.67 11.78 10.38
N VAL A 139 27.82 10.97 9.35
CA VAL A 139 27.23 11.18 8.04
C VAL A 139 26.65 9.89 7.50
N LEU A 140 25.53 9.99 6.80
CA LEU A 140 24.93 8.90 6.05
C LEU A 140 25.46 8.95 4.63
N VAL A 141 26.36 8.02 4.29
CA VAL A 141 26.86 7.87 2.92
C VAL A 141 25.92 6.96 2.15
N ALA A 142 25.41 7.46 1.03
CA ALA A 142 24.58 6.72 0.10
C ALA A 142 25.41 6.40 -1.15
N SER A 143 25.48 5.12 -1.52
CA SER A 143 26.20 4.64 -2.70
C SER A 143 25.23 3.97 -3.66
N LYS A 144 25.30 4.36 -4.93
CA LYS A 144 24.46 3.80 -6.00
C LYS A 144 25.29 2.89 -6.91
N ALA A 145 24.99 1.60 -6.91
CA ALA A 145 25.58 0.61 -7.81
C ALA A 145 24.47 0.07 -8.74
N GLY A 146 24.34 0.67 -9.93
CA GLY A 146 23.22 0.39 -10.83
C GLY A 146 21.90 0.90 -10.24
N GLU A 147 20.94 0.01 -10.03
CA GLU A 147 19.65 0.33 -9.37
C GLU A 147 19.69 0.15 -7.85
N ALA A 148 20.69 -0.56 -7.31
CA ALA A 148 20.80 -0.79 -5.88
C ALA A 148 21.40 0.43 -5.18
N ILE A 149 20.66 0.97 -4.20
CA ILE A 149 21.11 2.07 -3.34
C ILE A 149 21.40 1.50 -1.94
N THR A 150 22.63 1.66 -1.50
CA THR A 150 23.07 1.25 -0.16
C THR A 150 23.37 2.45 0.70
N PHE A 151 23.02 2.36 2.00
CA PHE A 151 23.21 3.43 2.97
C PHE A 151 24.09 2.94 4.10
N LYS A 152 25.13 3.70 4.44
CA LYS A 152 26.05 3.39 5.53
C LYS A 152 26.33 4.63 6.36
N VAL A 153 26.11 4.53 7.66
CA VAL A 153 26.52 5.58 8.61
C VAL A 153 28.02 5.47 8.82
N THR A 154 28.75 6.55 8.55
CA THR A 154 30.21 6.67 8.72
C THR A 154 30.53 8.03 9.35
N GLN A 155 31.73 8.22 9.88
CA GLN A 155 32.18 9.55 10.30
C GLN A 155 32.72 10.34 9.10
N CYS A 156 32.46 11.66 9.07
CA CYS A 156 33.03 12.54 8.05
C CYS A 156 34.52 12.70 8.33
N VAL A 157 35.35 12.05 7.52
CA VAL A 157 36.78 12.37 7.48
C VAL A 157 36.93 13.53 6.51
N ALA A 158 37.23 14.72 7.05
CA ALA A 158 37.55 15.88 6.22
C ALA A 158 38.71 15.51 5.29
N PRO A 159 38.68 15.92 4.00
CA PRO A 159 39.88 15.87 3.20
C PRO A 159 40.92 16.71 3.95
N VAL A 160 42.07 16.11 4.26
CA VAL A 160 43.19 16.85 4.80
C VAL A 160 43.54 17.88 3.74
N ASP A 161 43.14 19.13 3.97
CA ASP A 161 43.65 20.25 3.19
C ASP A 161 45.17 20.15 3.28
N GLY A 162 45.79 19.88 2.14
CA GLY A 162 47.23 19.76 2.04
C GLY A 162 47.88 21.03 2.58
N MET A 163 48.56 20.89 3.71
CA MET A 163 49.87 21.49 3.90
C MET A 163 50.92 20.49 3.44
#